data_AF-A0A973PUW8-F1
#
_entry.id   AF-A0A973PUW8-F1
#
_cell.length_a   1.000
_cell.length_b   1.000
_cell.length_c   1.000
_cell.angle_alpha   90.00
_cell.angle_beta   90.00
_cell.angle_gamma   90.00
#
_symmetry.space_group_name_H-M   'P 1'
#
loop_
_entity.id
_entity.type
_entity.pdbx_description
1 polymer ?
#
loop_
_entity_poly.entity_id
_entity_poly.type
_entity_poly.pdbx_seq_one_letter_code
_entity_poly.pdbx_strand_id
1 'polypeptide(L)'
;MKEGKGLAMESKRQAAPSSAPASLVQEVAALWGECLGGPDVGPVDDFFALGGNSLAGIKIIERVAQTYGVKLSVRDFYLAQTPTRVAELIEQGRAAA
;
A
#
# COMPACT_ATOMS: atom_id res chain seq x y z
N MET A 1 36.99 28.64 -10.59
CA MET A 1 35.68 29.30 -10.65
C MET A 1 34.84 28.66 -11.76
N LYS A 2 33.84 27.87 -11.37
CA LYS A 2 32.48 27.78 -11.94
C LYS A 2 31.75 26.72 -11.10
N GLU A 3 31.16 27.24 -10.04
CA GLU A 3 30.10 26.60 -9.27
C GLU A 3 28.92 26.31 -10.20
N GLY A 4 28.19 25.23 -9.94
CA GLY A 4 27.05 24.88 -10.77
C GLY A 4 26.27 23.65 -10.31
N LYS A 5 25.48 23.83 -9.23
CA LYS A 5 24.08 23.38 -9.15
C LYS A 5 23.88 21.85 -9.10
N GLY A 6 23.53 21.24 -7.97
CA GLY A 6 22.39 21.56 -7.13
C GLY A 6 21.16 20.74 -7.55
N LEU A 7 20.89 19.67 -6.79
CA LEU A 7 19.60 19.00 -6.46
C LEU A 7 19.97 17.58 -5.97
N ALA A 8 20.18 17.31 -4.69
CA ALA A 8 19.12 17.18 -3.69
C ALA A 8 17.81 16.62 -4.29
N MET A 9 17.77 15.30 -4.45
CA MET A 9 16.52 14.53 -4.44
C MET A 9 16.66 13.44 -3.38
N GLU A 10 17.10 13.82 -2.18
CA GLU A 10 16.64 13.15 -0.97
C GLU A 10 15.16 13.53 -0.85
N SER A 11 14.30 12.85 -1.63
CA SER A 11 12.86 13.01 -1.53
C SER A 11 12.46 12.36 -0.23
N LYS A 12 12.69 13.10 0.86
CA LYS A 12 12.18 12.85 2.20
C LYS A 12 10.66 12.95 2.13
N ARG A 13 10.01 11.97 1.50
CA ARG A 13 8.59 11.75 1.67
C ARG A 13 8.46 11.19 3.06
N GLN A 14 8.10 12.08 3.97
CA GLN A 14 7.66 11.73 5.31
C GLN A 14 6.48 10.78 5.14
N ALA A 15 6.75 9.48 5.15
CA ALA A 15 5.79 8.55 5.67
C ALA A 15 5.56 9.02 7.11
N ALA A 16 4.35 9.51 7.41
CA ALA A 16 3.90 9.52 8.79
C ALA A 16 4.29 8.16 9.41
N PRO A 17 4.71 8.09 10.69
CA PRO A 17 5.07 6.81 11.28
C PRO A 17 3.89 5.86 11.09
N SER A 18 4.03 4.94 10.12
CA SER A 18 2.99 3.98 9.84
C SER A 18 2.96 3.09 11.07
N SER A 19 1.78 2.94 11.66
CA SER A 19 1.64 2.01 12.78
C SER A 19 1.82 0.55 12.32
N ALA A 20 1.81 0.30 11.01
CA ALA A 20 1.98 -1.03 10.45
C ALA A 20 3.47 -1.42 10.34
N PRO A 21 3.81 -2.69 10.62
CA PRO A 21 5.17 -3.18 10.45
C PRO A 21 5.58 -3.14 8.97
N ALA A 22 6.83 -2.75 8.71
CA ALA A 22 7.36 -2.62 7.35
C ALA A 22 7.20 -3.91 6.51
N SER A 23 7.32 -5.08 7.14
CA SER A 23 7.10 -6.38 6.50
C SER A 23 5.67 -6.51 5.96
N LEU A 24 4.66 -6.10 6.73
CA LEU A 24 3.27 -6.17 6.29
C LEU A 24 3.02 -5.23 5.10
N VAL A 25 3.63 -4.04 5.12
CA VAL A 25 3.53 -3.10 3.99
C VAL A 25 4.11 -3.73 2.72
N GLN A 26 5.24 -4.43 2.81
CA GLN A 26 5.85 -5.13 1.68
C GLN A 26 4.99 -6.30 1.19
N GLU A 27 4.40 -7.08 2.09
CA GLU A 27 3.49 -8.16 1.72
C GLU A 27 2.24 -7.62 0.99
N VAL A 28 1.66 -6.54 1.50
CA VAL A 28 0.51 -5.87 0.86
C VAL A 28 0.91 -5.31 -0.51
N ALA A 29 2.10 -4.71 -0.64
CA ALA A 29 2.59 -4.24 -1.93
C ALA A 29 2.79 -5.40 -2.93
N ALA A 30 3.29 -6.55 -2.48
CA ALA A 30 3.42 -7.74 -3.32
C ALA A 30 2.05 -8.24 -3.82
N LEU A 31 1.02 -8.22 -2.97
CA LEU A 31 -0.36 -8.57 -3.36
C LEU A 31 -0.88 -7.66 -4.48
N TRP A 32 -0.49 -6.37 -4.49
CA TRP A 32 -0.87 -5.43 -5.55
C TRP A 32 -0.16 -5.81 -6.84
N GLY A 33 1.15 -6.06 -6.77
CA GLY A 33 1.94 -6.53 -7.90
C GLY A 33 1.32 -7.76 -8.54
N GLU A 34 0.95 -8.77 -7.75
CA GLU A 34 0.27 -9.98 -8.24
C GLU A 34 -1.07 -9.68 -8.92
N CYS A 35 -1.89 -8.77 -8.36
CA CYS A 35 -3.22 -8.46 -8.88
C CYS A 35 -3.21 -7.51 -10.09
N LEU A 36 -2.17 -6.67 -10.21
CA LEU A 36 -2.02 -5.66 -11.26
C LEU A 36 -1.12 -6.12 -12.42
N GLY A 37 -0.48 -7.29 -12.31
CA GLY A 37 0.28 -7.90 -13.42
C GLY A 37 1.79 -7.64 -13.38
N GLY A 38 2.37 -7.50 -12.19
CA GLY A 38 3.81 -7.53 -11.95
C GLY A 38 4.59 -6.21 -11.87
N PRO A 39 4.01 -5.01 -11.64
CA PRO A 39 4.83 -3.86 -11.29
C PRO A 39 5.51 -4.06 -9.92
N ASP A 40 6.73 -3.53 -9.76
CA ASP A 40 7.34 -3.34 -8.44
C ASP A 40 6.55 -2.22 -7.73
N VAL A 41 5.70 -2.61 -6.78
CA VAL A 41 4.80 -1.69 -6.08
C VAL A 41 5.51 -1.13 -4.85
N GLY A 42 5.66 0.17 -4.81
CA GLY A 42 6.17 0.90 -3.66
C GLY A 42 5.13 0.99 -2.53
N PRO A 43 5.58 1.24 -1.29
CA PRO A 43 4.72 1.26 -0.11
C PRO A 43 3.63 2.33 -0.14
N VAL A 44 3.82 3.38 -0.94
CA VAL A 44 2.92 4.54 -1.06
C VAL A 44 2.37 4.70 -2.48
N ASP A 45 2.54 3.71 -3.34
CA ASP A 45 1.98 3.77 -4.69
C ASP A 45 0.46 3.66 -4.64
N ASP A 46 -0.19 4.57 -5.37
CA ASP A 46 -1.64 4.62 -5.44
C ASP A 46 -2.16 3.51 -6.36
N PHE A 47 -3.13 2.75 -5.85
CA PHE A 47 -3.76 1.65 -6.55
C PHE A 47 -4.33 2.04 -7.92
N PHE A 48 -4.97 3.20 -8.04
CA PHE A 48 -5.55 3.66 -9.30
C PHE A 48 -4.49 4.21 -10.26
N ALA A 49 -3.46 4.88 -9.73
CA ALA A 49 -2.32 5.34 -10.54
C ALA A 49 -1.57 4.17 -11.18
N LEU A 50 -1.54 3.00 -10.53
CA LEU A 50 -0.99 1.76 -11.07
C LEU A 50 -1.94 1.02 -12.04
N GLY A 51 -3.10 1.59 -12.38
CA GLY A 51 -4.09 0.97 -13.27
C GLY A 51 -5.06 0.01 -12.57
N GLY A 52 -5.19 0.13 -11.24
CA GLY A 52 -6.14 -0.63 -10.44
C GLY A 52 -7.59 -0.42 -10.88
N ASN A 53 -8.35 -1.52 -10.84
CA ASN A 53 -9.76 -1.56 -11.22
C ASN A 53 -10.58 -2.32 -10.17
N SER A 54 -11.90 -2.30 -10.32
CA SER A 54 -12.82 -2.92 -9.35
C SER A 54 -12.57 -4.41 -9.14
N LEU A 55 -12.24 -5.15 -10.19
CA LEU A 55 -11.98 -6.58 -10.09
C LEU A 55 -10.67 -6.85 -9.32
N ALA A 56 -9.61 -6.10 -9.61
CA ALA A 56 -8.36 -6.20 -8.87
C ALA A 56 -8.56 -5.80 -7.40
N GLY A 57 -9.32 -4.75 -7.12
CA GLY A 57 -9.62 -4.30 -5.75
C GLY A 57 -10.39 -5.35 -4.95
N ILE A 58 -11.41 -5.97 -5.55
CA ILE A 58 -12.16 -7.07 -4.90
C ILE A 58 -11.24 -8.26 -4.61
N LYS A 59 -10.43 -8.69 -5.57
CA LYS A 59 -9.48 -9.81 -5.38
C LYS A 59 -8.50 -9.54 -4.24
N ILE A 60 -7.99 -8.31 -4.16
CA ILE A 60 -7.10 -7.90 -3.09
C ILE A 60 -7.80 -7.96 -1.73
N ILE A 61 -9.01 -7.40 -1.61
CA ILE A 61 -9.79 -7.41 -0.36
C ILE A 61 -10.05 -8.85 0.11
N GLU A 62 -10.46 -9.73 -0.81
CA GLU A 62 -10.68 -11.14 -0.49
C GLU A 62 -9.38 -11.83 -0.05
N ARG A 63 -8.26 -11.54 -0.70
CA ARG A 63 -6.96 -12.13 -0.35
C ARG A 63 -6.47 -11.65 1.00
N VAL A 64 -6.68 -10.37 1.33
CA VAL A 64 -6.41 -9.83 2.67
C VAL A 64 -7.24 -10.57 3.72
N ALA A 65 -8.53 -10.78 3.48
CA ALA A 65 -9.39 -11.52 4.41
C ALA A 65 -8.94 -12.98 4.61
N GLN A 66 -8.53 -13.65 3.54
CA GLN A 66 -8.07 -15.05 3.59
C GLN A 66 -6.69 -15.19 4.25
N THR A 67 -5.75 -14.29 3.97
CA THR A 67 -4.37 -14.36 4.49
C THR A 67 -4.27 -13.88 5.93
N TYR A 68 -5.03 -12.84 6.29
CA TYR A 68 -4.85 -12.14 7.56
C TYR A 68 -6.04 -12.25 8.51
N GLY A 69 -7.16 -12.85 8.07
CA GLY A 69 -8.37 -12.99 8.87
C GLY A 69 -9.15 -11.67 9.06
N VAL A 70 -8.74 -10.59 8.40
CA VAL A 70 -9.34 -9.26 8.53
C VAL A 70 -10.19 -8.92 7.33
N LYS A 71 -11.48 -8.63 7.56
CA LYS A 71 -12.40 -8.19 6.51
C LYS A 71 -12.33 -6.68 6.36
N LEU A 72 -11.79 -6.21 5.23
CA LEU A 72 -11.82 -4.80 4.87
C LEU A 72 -13.10 -4.47 4.10
N SER A 73 -13.72 -3.34 4.42
CA SER A 73 -14.80 -2.83 3.59
C SER A 73 -14.23 -2.31 2.26
N VAL A 74 -15.00 -2.45 1.18
CA VAL A 74 -14.66 -1.82 -0.11
C VAL A 74 -14.40 -0.32 0.08
N ARG A 75 -15.23 0.36 0.87
CA ARG A 75 -15.02 1.78 1.19
C ARG A 75 -13.65 2.07 1.80
N ASP A 76 -13.25 1.31 2.81
CA ASP A 76 -11.97 1.53 3.52
C ASP A 76 -10.78 1.28 2.61
N PHE A 77 -10.85 0.23 1.79
CA PHE A 77 -9.84 -0.07 0.77
C PHE A 77 -9.66 1.10 -0.22
N TYR A 78 -10.78 1.61 -0.77
CA TYR A 78 -10.77 2.71 -1.73
C TYR A 78 -10.33 4.04 -1.11
N LEU A 79 -10.47 4.24 0.21
CA LEU A 79 -9.95 5.41 0.92
C LEU A 79 -8.47 5.28 1.29
N ALA A 80 -7.99 4.07 1.54
CA ALA A 80 -6.60 3.81 1.87
C ALA A 80 -5.67 4.00 0.67
N GLN A 81 -6.08 3.48 -0.50
CA GLN A 81 -5.44 3.61 -1.82
C GLN A 81 -4.00 3.09 -1.96
N THR A 82 -3.25 2.95 -0.87
CA THR A 82 -1.82 2.62 -0.85
C THR A 82 -1.56 1.40 0.02
N PRO A 83 -0.50 0.62 -0.25
CA PRO A 83 -0.14 -0.54 0.58
C PRO A 83 0.08 -0.19 2.05
N THR A 84 0.71 0.95 2.34
CA THR A 84 0.93 1.42 3.72
C THR A 84 -0.39 1.60 4.45
N ARG A 85 -1.35 2.30 3.84
CA ARG A 85 -2.65 2.57 4.48
C ARG A 85 -3.49 1.31 4.63
N VAL A 86 -3.43 0.39 3.67
CA VAL A 86 -4.12 -0.89 3.80
C VAL A 86 -3.49 -1.76 4.90
N ALA A 87 -2.17 -1.78 5.02
CA ALA A 87 -1.48 -2.46 6.11
C ALA A 87 -1.91 -1.90 7.49
N GLU A 88 -2.10 -0.58 7.61
CA GLU A 88 -2.63 0.04 8.84
C GLU A 88 -4.05 -0.45 9.17
N LEU A 89 -4.92 -0.57 8.17
CA LEU A 89 -6.28 -1.12 8.37
C LEU A 89 -6.25 -2.59 8.79
N ILE A 90 -5.32 -3.38 8.25
CA ILE A 90 -5.14 -4.79 8.65
C ILE A 90 -4.71 -4.88 10.11
N GLU A 91 -3.73 -4.08 10.54
CA GLU A 91 -3.28 -4.08 11.92
C GLU A 91 -4.37 -3.61 12.89
N GLN A 92 -5.14 -2.59 12.52
CA GLN A 92 -6.29 -2.14 13.30
C GLN A 92 -7.35 -3.25 13.42
N GLY A 93 -7.63 -3.97 12.34
CA GLY A 93 -8.58 -5.09 12.34
C GLY A 93 -8.11 -6.28 13.17
N ARG A 94 -6.80 -6.54 13.22
CA ARG A 94 -6.20 -7.58 14.09
C ARG A 94 -6.23 -7.19 15.56
N ALA A 95 -6.01 -5.92 15.88
CA ALA A 95 -6.03 -5.43 17.26
C ALA A 95 -7.44 -5.38 17.86
N ALA A 96 -8.48 -5.32 17.01
CA ALA A 96 -9.88 -5.27 17.42
C ALA A 96 -10.56 -6.66 17.51
N ALA A 97 -9.87 -7.73 17.09
CA ALA A 97 -10.36 -9.12 17.09
C ALA A 97 -9.85 -9.90 18.30
#